data_AF-A0A8F6NCG1-F1
#
_entry.id   AF-A0A8F6NCG1-F1
#
_cell.length_a   1.000
_cell.length_b   1.000
_cell.length_c   1.000
_cell.angle_alpha   90.00
_cell.angle_beta   90.00
_cell.angle_gamma   90.00
#
_symmetry.space_group_name_H-M   'P 1'
#
loop_
_entity.id
_entity.type
_entity.pdbx_description
1 polymer ?
#
loop_
_entity_poly.entity_id
_entity_poly.type
_entity_poly.pdbx_seq_one_letter_code
_entity_poly.pdbx_strand_id
1 'polypeptide(L)'
;MNGNNDLCFKDNESAFDYACKYCTTDIAEKQGLLALVITDQEPDDDGNALYAVKISSDDGGFIVPALFMKNKSDEGTTPLTKGDLVIWVPSQYSDEMAKTLGDKRKGWMGYLAAKAEPKLSQSNGWGIKHRYI
;
A
#
# COMPACT_ATOMS: atom_id res chain seq x y z
N MET A 1 6.72 -31.71 10.98
CA MET A 1 7.09 -30.52 11.77
C MET A 1 6.43 -29.33 11.10
N ASN A 2 5.28 -28.87 11.59
CA ASN A 2 4.60 -27.69 11.04
C ASN A 2 5.16 -26.46 11.76
N GLY A 3 6.33 -25.99 11.33
CA GLY A 3 6.84 -24.70 11.76
C GLY A 3 6.12 -23.61 10.98
N ASN A 4 5.34 -22.77 11.66
CA ASN A 4 4.85 -21.52 11.07
C ASN A 4 6.07 -20.64 10.76
N ASN A 5 6.57 -20.70 9.52
CA ASN A 5 7.62 -19.83 9.02
C ASN A 5 7.06 -18.44 8.65
N ASP A 6 6.20 -17.90 9.51
CA ASP A 6 5.73 -16.52 9.39
C ASP A 6 6.91 -15.59 9.67
N LEU A 7 7.10 -14.59 8.81
CA LEU A 7 8.09 -13.53 9.03
C LEU A 7 7.41 -12.39 9.78
N CYS A 8 7.84 -12.14 11.01
CA CYS A 8 7.43 -10.98 11.79
C CYS A 8 8.53 -9.93 11.75
N PHE A 9 8.19 -8.72 11.30
CA PHE A 9 9.13 -7.61 11.20
C PHE A 9 9.02 -6.71 12.43
N LYS A 10 10.13 -6.05 12.80
CA LYS A 10 10.17 -5.16 13.97
C LYS A 10 9.26 -3.93 13.83
N ASP A 11 9.07 -3.45 12.61
CA ASP A 11 8.33 -2.25 12.27
C ASP A 11 7.85 -2.31 10.80
N ASN A 12 6.96 -1.38 10.44
CA ASN A 12 6.39 -1.27 9.09
C ASN A 12 7.47 -0.98 8.03
N GLU A 13 8.49 -0.20 8.38
CA GLU A 13 9.59 0.14 7.46
C GLU A 13 10.41 -1.09 7.10
N SER A 14 10.71 -1.96 8.06
CA SER A 14 11.42 -3.22 7.81
C SER A 14 10.61 -4.19 6.95
N ALA A 15 9.28 -4.23 7.14
CA ALA A 15 8.38 -5.00 6.28
C ALA A 15 8.39 -4.46 4.84
N PHE A 16 8.35 -3.14 4.69
CA PHE A 16 8.46 -2.48 3.39
C PHE A 16 9.79 -2.75 2.68
N ASP A 17 10.91 -2.64 3.39
CA ASP A 17 12.25 -2.93 2.87
C ASP A 17 12.38 -4.38 2.44
N TYR A 18 11.78 -5.31 3.19
CA TYR A 18 11.72 -6.71 2.80
C TYR A 18 10.91 -6.90 1.52
N ALA A 19 9.75 -6.25 1.41
CA ALA A 19 8.91 -6.31 0.22
C ALA A 19 9.63 -5.82 -1.03
N CYS A 20 10.38 -4.72 -0.93
CA CYS A 20 11.20 -4.19 -2.02
C CYS A 20 12.28 -5.18 -2.50
N LYS A 21 12.79 -6.05 -1.62
CA LYS A 21 13.92 -6.94 -1.93
C LYS A 21 13.49 -8.34 -2.35
N TYR A 22 12.36 -8.83 -1.85
CA TYR A 22 12.02 -10.25 -1.89
C TYR A 22 10.59 -10.56 -2.33
N CYS A 23 9.73 -9.55 -2.51
CA CYS A 23 8.35 -9.75 -2.97
C CYS A 23 8.17 -9.27 -4.40
N THR A 24 7.03 -9.61 -5.00
CA THR A 24 6.64 -9.10 -6.30
C THR A 24 6.50 -7.57 -6.26
N THR A 25 7.18 -6.90 -7.17
CA THR A 25 7.19 -5.44 -7.32
C THR A 25 6.64 -4.97 -8.68
N ASP A 26 6.32 -5.90 -9.57
CA ASP A 26 5.67 -5.62 -10.85
C ASP A 26 4.31 -4.94 -10.63
N ILE A 27 4.08 -3.84 -11.36
CA ILE A 27 2.81 -3.13 -11.32
C ILE A 27 1.91 -3.71 -12.41
N ALA A 28 0.83 -4.36 -11.99
CA ALA A 28 -0.20 -4.89 -12.88
C ALA A 28 -1.57 -4.61 -12.27
N GLU A 29 -2.57 -4.31 -13.11
CA GLU A 29 -3.94 -4.03 -12.63
C GLU A 29 -4.42 -5.11 -11.64
N LYS A 30 -5.05 -4.65 -10.55
CA LYS A 30 -5.62 -5.50 -9.49
C LYS A 30 -4.59 -6.29 -8.67
N GLN A 31 -3.28 -6.14 -8.91
CA GLN A 31 -2.23 -6.72 -8.08
C GLN A 31 -1.91 -5.80 -6.90
N GLY A 32 -2.23 -6.24 -5.68
CA GLY A 32 -1.88 -5.50 -4.47
C GLY A 32 -0.38 -5.49 -4.21
N LEU A 33 0.19 -4.30 -4.05
CA LEU A 33 1.58 -4.08 -3.65
C LEU A 33 1.63 -3.47 -2.25
N LEU A 34 2.68 -3.80 -1.50
CA LEU A 34 2.89 -3.23 -0.19
C LEU A 34 3.35 -1.78 -0.34
N ALA A 35 2.85 -0.90 0.53
CA ALA A 35 3.20 0.50 0.52
C ALA A 35 3.26 1.09 1.92
N LEU A 36 3.97 2.20 2.05
CA LEU A 36 4.01 3.03 3.26
C LEU A 36 3.31 4.35 3.01
N VAL A 37 2.48 4.76 3.97
CA VAL A 37 1.89 6.09 3.99
C VAL A 37 2.97 7.13 4.33
N ILE A 38 3.12 8.16 3.50
CA ILE A 38 4.18 9.18 3.64
C ILE A 38 3.64 10.51 4.18
N THR A 39 2.35 10.75 4.04
CA THR A 39 1.66 11.96 4.50
C THR A 39 0.58 11.62 5.51
N ASP A 40 0.41 12.45 6.53
CA ASP A 40 -0.86 12.55 7.26
C ASP A 40 -1.86 13.33 6.40
N GLN A 41 -3.14 12.95 6.46
CA GLN A 41 -4.21 13.63 5.73
C GLN A 41 -5.44 13.75 6.63
N GLU A 42 -6.16 14.85 6.46
CA GLU A 42 -7.50 15.00 7.01
C GLU A 42 -8.50 14.48 5.95
N PRO A 43 -9.30 13.44 6.26
CA PRO A 43 -10.34 12.99 5.36
C PRO A 43 -11.41 14.07 5.11
N ASP A 44 -12.08 13.98 3.96
CA ASP A 44 -13.25 14.80 3.63
C ASP A 44 -14.49 14.37 4.46
N ASP A 45 -15.61 15.07 4.25
CA ASP A 45 -16.88 14.82 4.95
C ASP A 45 -17.43 13.40 4.72
N ASP A 46 -17.07 12.76 3.60
CA ASP A 46 -17.41 11.37 3.29
C ASP A 46 -16.40 10.36 3.88
N GLY A 47 -15.32 10.85 4.49
CA GLY A 47 -14.23 10.06 5.07
C GLY A 47 -13.18 9.62 4.05
N ASN A 48 -13.19 10.14 2.82
CA ASN A 48 -12.19 9.83 1.80
C ASN A 48 -10.97 10.75 1.94
N ALA A 49 -9.81 10.29 1.47
CA ALA A 49 -8.62 11.14 1.44
C ALA A 49 -7.67 10.72 0.32
N LEU A 50 -6.82 11.65 -0.11
CA LEU A 50 -5.75 11.37 -1.07
C LEU A 50 -4.41 11.36 -0.33
N TYR A 51 -3.82 10.19 -0.18
CA TYR A 51 -2.53 10.02 0.51
C TYR A 51 -1.38 9.97 -0.49
N ALA A 52 -0.21 10.49 -0.13
CA ALA A 52 1.02 10.11 -0.79
C ALA A 52 1.53 8.81 -0.16
N VAL A 53 1.78 7.80 -0.99
CA VAL A 53 2.29 6.50 -0.55
C VAL A 53 3.55 6.14 -1.30
N LYS A 54 4.49 5.50 -0.60
CA LYS A 54 5.69 4.92 -1.20
C LYS A 54 5.41 3.44 -1.47
N ILE A 55 5.39 3.05 -2.73
CA ILE A 55 5.10 1.69 -3.19
C ILE A 55 6.39 0.87 -3.21
N SER A 56 6.32 -0.40 -2.80
CA SER A 56 7.47 -1.31 -2.82
C SER A 56 7.95 -1.52 -4.25
N SER A 57 9.26 -1.34 -4.48
CA SER A 57 9.90 -1.54 -5.78
C SER A 57 11.37 -1.91 -5.58
N ASP A 58 11.98 -2.59 -6.56
CA ASP A 58 13.35 -3.14 -6.47
C ASP A 58 14.42 -2.07 -6.21
N ASP A 59 14.15 -0.81 -6.60
CA ASP A 59 15.03 0.33 -6.37
C ASP A 59 14.79 1.03 -5.01
N GLY A 60 14.04 0.40 -4.11
CA GLY A 60 13.71 0.92 -2.79
C GLY A 60 12.42 1.74 -2.73
N GLY A 61 11.65 1.76 -3.83
CA GLY A 61 10.28 2.26 -3.88
C GLY A 61 10.12 3.66 -4.46
N PHE A 62 8.92 3.95 -4.96
CA PHE A 62 8.55 5.22 -5.60
C PHE A 62 7.27 5.77 -4.99
N ILE A 63 7.09 7.09 -5.04
CA ILE A 63 5.95 7.77 -4.41
C ILE A 63 4.88 8.11 -5.45
N VAL A 64 3.63 7.79 -5.14
CA VAL A 64 2.43 8.14 -5.94
C VAL A 64 1.29 8.61 -5.04
N PRO A 65 0.34 9.41 -5.57
CA PRO A 65 -0.94 9.62 -4.90
C PRO A 65 -1.78 8.34 -4.91
N ALA A 66 -2.50 8.08 -3.83
CA ALA A 66 -3.40 6.96 -3.68
C ALA A 66 -4.70 7.37 -3.01
N LEU A 67 -5.81 6.92 -3.60
CA LEU A 67 -7.15 7.19 -3.08
C LEU A 67 -7.46 6.26 -1.90
N PHE A 68 -7.79 6.84 -0.77
CA PHE A 68 -8.41 6.17 0.35
C PHE A 68 -9.91 6.43 0.31
N MET A 69 -10.70 5.35 0.33
CA MET A 69 -12.16 5.43 0.41
C MET A 69 -12.60 4.78 1.71
N LYS A 70 -13.29 5.53 2.57
CA LYS A 70 -13.84 4.95 3.80
C LYS A 70 -14.98 4.01 3.43
N ASN A 71 -14.98 2.81 4.00
CA ASN A 71 -16.14 1.95 3.90
C ASN A 71 -17.27 2.52 4.77
N LYS A 72 -18.38 2.96 4.15
CA LYS A 72 -19.51 3.60 4.84
C LYS A 72 -20.19 2.67 5.86
N SER A 73 -20.05 1.35 5.75
CA SER A 73 -20.59 0.40 6.73
C SER A 73 -19.73 0.21 7.97
N ASP A 74 -18.53 0.80 8.03
CA ASP A 74 -17.58 0.60 9.11
C ASP A 74 -17.32 1.92 9.87
N GLU A 75 -18.05 2.10 10.97
CA GLU A 75 -17.90 3.26 11.85
C GLU A 75 -16.56 3.28 12.60
N GLY A 76 -15.82 2.17 12.61
CA GLY A 76 -14.54 2.02 13.31
C GLY A 76 -13.29 2.28 12.47
N THR A 77 -13.44 2.55 11.17
CA THR A 77 -12.28 2.80 10.29
C THR A 77 -11.55 4.07 10.72
N THR A 78 -10.39 3.89 11.36
CA THR A 78 -9.49 4.99 11.73
C THR A 78 -8.77 5.51 10.49
N PRO A 79 -8.63 6.84 10.31
CA PRO A 79 -7.80 7.41 9.26
C PRO A 79 -6.38 6.82 9.29
N LEU A 80 -5.76 6.75 8.12
CA LEU A 80 -4.37 6.33 8.01
C LEU A 80 -3.46 7.44 8.52
N THR A 81 -2.39 7.06 9.21
CA THR A 81 -1.35 7.99 9.63
C THR A 81 -0.06 7.70 8.89
N LYS A 82 0.82 8.70 8.80
CA LYS A 82 2.16 8.54 8.26
C LYS A 82 2.88 7.36 8.93
N GLY A 83 3.52 6.53 8.11
CA GLY A 83 4.21 5.32 8.53
C GLY A 83 3.33 4.06 8.61
N ASP A 84 2.01 4.19 8.40
CA ASP A 84 1.16 3.02 8.26
C ASP A 84 1.55 2.18 7.05
N LEU A 85 1.55 0.86 7.25
CA LEU A 85 1.71 -0.12 6.18
C LEU A 85 0.35 -0.41 5.54
N VAL A 86 0.28 -0.36 4.22
CA VAL A 86 -0.96 -0.51 3.47
C VAL A 86 -0.77 -1.38 2.24
N ILE A 87 -1.88 -1.90 1.72
CA ILE A 87 -1.94 -2.55 0.41
C ILE A 87 -2.48 -1.54 -0.59
N TRP A 88 -1.64 -1.14 -1.53
CA TRP A 88 -2.00 -0.30 -2.66
C TRP A 88 -2.33 -1.16 -3.87
N VAL A 89 -3.43 -0.86 -4.55
CA VAL A 89 -3.85 -1.60 -5.74
C VAL A 89 -3.89 -0.63 -6.93
N PRO A 90 -3.10 -0.87 -7.99
CA PRO A 90 -3.17 -0.08 -9.22
C PRO A 90 -4.51 -0.30 -9.91
N SER A 91 -5.06 0.80 -10.43
CA SER A 91 -6.41 0.83 -11.02
C SER A 91 -6.44 1.41 -12.42
N GLN A 92 -5.68 2.47 -12.68
CA GLN A 92 -5.67 3.18 -13.97
C GLN A 92 -4.27 3.69 -14.26
N TYR A 93 -3.90 3.70 -15.53
CA TYR A 93 -2.61 4.22 -15.99
C TYR A 93 -2.78 5.45 -16.88
N SER A 94 -1.99 6.49 -16.63
CA SER A 94 -1.90 7.68 -17.48
C SER A 94 -0.51 7.79 -18.09
N ASP A 95 -0.44 7.62 -19.42
CA ASP A 95 0.77 7.86 -20.21
C ASP A 95 1.28 9.30 -20.07
N GLU A 96 0.36 10.26 -19.94
CA GLU A 96 0.71 11.68 -19.80
C GLU A 96 1.42 11.95 -18.47
N MET A 97 0.90 11.40 -17.36
CA MET A 97 1.55 11.52 -16.05
C MET A 97 2.91 10.84 -16.03
N ALA A 98 3.00 9.62 -16.58
CA ALA A 98 4.26 8.89 -16.70
C ALA A 98 5.33 9.69 -17.45
N LYS A 99 4.97 10.30 -18.59
CA LYS A 99 5.87 11.15 -19.37
C LYS A 99 6.27 12.40 -18.61
N THR A 100 5.30 13.08 -17.99
CA THR A 100 5.52 14.32 -17.24
C THR A 100 6.46 14.12 -16.05
N LEU A 101 6.34 12.99 -15.36
CA LEU A 101 7.13 12.67 -14.17
C LEU A 101 8.43 11.92 -14.48
N GLY A 102 8.67 11.56 -15.75
CA GLY A 102 9.87 10.86 -16.20
C GLY A 102 10.04 9.44 -15.65
N ASP A 103 9.00 8.88 -15.02
CA ASP A 103 9.00 7.54 -14.43
C ASP A 103 7.68 6.86 -14.78
N LYS A 104 7.75 5.78 -15.55
CA LYS A 104 6.57 5.02 -15.99
C LYS A 104 5.74 4.55 -14.81
N ARG A 105 6.36 4.19 -13.68
CA ARG A 105 5.64 3.69 -12.49
C ARG A 105 4.70 4.74 -11.89
N LYS A 106 5.05 6.02 -12.03
CA LYS A 106 4.24 7.14 -11.54
C LYS A 106 3.05 7.50 -12.45
N GLY A 107 2.92 6.85 -13.61
CA GLY A 107 1.71 6.93 -14.42
C GLY A 107 0.52 6.19 -13.80
N TRP A 108 0.77 5.27 -12.87
CA TRP A 108 -0.28 4.51 -12.20
C TRP A 108 -0.96 5.32 -11.11
N MET A 109 -2.29 5.36 -11.16
CA MET A 109 -3.14 5.69 -10.03
C MET A 109 -3.67 4.41 -9.38
N GLY A 110 -3.83 4.45 -8.06
CA GLY A 110 -4.38 3.32 -7.32
C GLY A 110 -5.11 3.74 -6.07
N TYR A 111 -5.71 2.75 -5.43
CA TYR A 111 -6.47 2.92 -4.20
C TYR A 111 -5.89 2.07 -3.08
N LEU A 112 -6.18 2.46 -1.84
CA LEU A 112 -5.76 1.73 -0.64
C LEU A 112 -6.82 0.70 -0.28
N ALA A 113 -6.49 -0.58 -0.45
CA ALA A 113 -7.42 -1.68 -0.25
C ALA A 113 -7.47 -2.16 1.21
N ALA A 114 -6.35 -2.03 1.94
CA ALA A 114 -6.24 -2.51 3.31
C ALA A 114 -5.10 -1.84 4.09
N LYS A 115 -5.23 -1.84 5.42
CA LYS A 115 -4.12 -1.62 6.36
C LYS A 115 -3.47 -2.96 6.64
N ALA A 116 -2.18 -3.05 6.36
CA ALA A 116 -1.37 -4.24 6.57
C ALA A 116 -0.71 -4.24 7.95
N GLU A 117 -0.27 -5.42 8.36
CA GLU A 117 0.59 -5.65 9.51
C GLU A 117 2.02 -5.92 9.04
N PRO A 118 3.05 -5.61 9.85
CA PRO A 118 4.43 -5.97 9.57
C PRO A 118 4.66 -7.48 9.80
N LYS A 119 3.89 -8.31 9.09
CA LYS A 119 3.90 -9.76 9.18
C LYS A 119 3.62 -10.36 7.80
N LEU A 120 4.44 -11.30 7.35
CA LEU A 120 4.24 -12.06 6.11
C LEU A 120 4.06 -13.53 6.45
N SER A 121 2.89 -14.08 6.12
CA SER A 121 2.59 -15.50 6.26
C SER A 121 2.76 -16.25 4.94
N GLN A 122 3.28 -17.47 5.00
CA GLN A 122 3.51 -18.27 3.80
C GLN A 122 2.21 -18.69 3.09
N SER A 123 1.12 -18.87 3.83
CA SER A 123 -0.17 -19.31 3.28
C SER A 123 -1.06 -18.15 2.85
N ASN A 124 -1.00 -17.04 3.57
CA ASN A 124 -1.98 -15.96 3.45
C ASN A 124 -1.39 -14.64 2.94
N GLY A 125 -0.08 -14.56 2.71
CA GLY A 125 0.60 -13.32 2.34
C GLY A 125 0.70 -12.35 3.51
N TRP A 126 0.72 -11.05 3.20
CA TRP A 126 0.82 -9.99 4.21
C TRP A 126 -0.37 -10.03 5.17
N GLY A 127 -0.08 -9.90 6.47
CA GLY A 127 -1.10 -9.79 7.52
C GLY A 127 -1.95 -8.54 7.28
N ILE A 128 -3.25 -8.67 7.47
CA ILE A 128 -4.22 -7.59 7.23
C ILE A 128 -4.89 -7.23 8.54
N LYS A 129 -4.65 -6.00 9.00
CA LYS A 129 -5.29 -5.45 10.20
C LYS A 129 -6.73 -5.02 9.91
N HIS A 130 -6.95 -4.44 8.74
CA HIS A 130 -8.27 -3.92 8.34
C HIS A 130 -8.39 -3.84 6.82
N ARG A 131 -9.57 -4.16 6.27
CA ARG A 131 -9.88 -4.06 4.83
C ARG A 131 -10.81 -2.89 4.59
N TYR A 132 -10.52 -2.10 3.55
CA TYR A 132 -11.34 -0.96 3.15
C TYR A 132 -12.30 -1.31 2.02
N ILE A 133 -11.98 -2.36 1.23
CA ILE A 133 -12.72 -2.83 0.06
C ILE A 133 -12.81 -4.36 0.11
#